data_AF-A0A645JDB5-F1
#
_entry.id   AF-A0A645JDB5-F1
#
_cell.length_a   1.000
_cell.length_b   1.000
_cell.length_c   1.000
_cell.angle_alpha   90.00
_cell.angle_beta   90.00
_cell.angle_gamma   90.00
#
_symmetry.space_group_name_H-M   'P 1'
#
loop_
_entity.id
_entity.type
_entity.pdbx_description
1 polymer ?
#
loop_
_entity_poly.entity_id
_entity_poly.type
_entity_poly.pdbx_seq_one_letter_code
_entity_poly.pdbx_strand_id
1 'polypeptide(L)'
;MLAASHRLAAINSAVEVDLTGQINSEVAGGVYVGAVGGAVDFLRGAARSRGGLPIIALPATARGATRIVVRLSGPVSTPRSDAGLIVTEHGVADLRGQTL
;
A
#
# COMPACT_ATOMS: atom_id res chain seq x y z
N MET A 1 -4.11 -19.41 -5.89
CA MET A 1 -5.19 -19.13 -6.86
C MET A 1 -5.02 -17.78 -7.52
N LEU A 2 -4.90 -16.67 -6.77
CA LEU A 2 -4.74 -15.32 -7.33
C LEU A 2 -3.54 -15.16 -8.29
N ALA A 3 -2.37 -15.70 -7.93
CA ALA A 3 -1.17 -15.62 -8.78
C ALA A 3 -1.29 -16.34 -10.14
N ALA A 4 -2.26 -17.24 -10.30
CA ALA A 4 -2.50 -17.93 -11.58
C ALA A 4 -3.26 -17.05 -12.59
N SER A 5 -3.92 -15.98 -12.15
CA SER A 5 -4.49 -14.98 -13.06
C SER A 5 -3.38 -14.20 -13.73
N HIS A 6 -3.36 -14.18 -15.06
CA HIS A 6 -2.40 -13.40 -15.84
C HIS A 6 -2.72 -11.90 -15.76
N ARG A 7 -1.72 -11.03 -15.54
CA ARG A 7 -1.90 -9.57 -15.39
C ARG A 7 -2.89 -9.17 -14.29
N LEU A 8 -2.80 -9.80 -13.12
CA LEU A 8 -3.63 -9.43 -11.97
C LEU A 8 -3.23 -8.07 -11.42
N ALA A 9 -4.12 -7.08 -11.50
CA ALA A 9 -3.98 -5.79 -10.84
C ALA A 9 -4.77 -5.79 -9.53
N ALA A 10 -4.07 -5.62 -8.40
CA ALA A 10 -4.67 -5.46 -7.08
C ALA A 10 -4.51 -4.01 -6.66
N ILE A 11 -5.62 -3.27 -6.54
CA ILE A 11 -5.60 -1.85 -6.18
C ILE A 11 -6.28 -1.70 -4.81
N ASN A 12 -5.51 -1.25 -3.82
CA ASN A 12 -6.01 -0.96 -2.48
C ASN A 12 -5.70 0.49 -2.09
N SER A 13 -6.43 1.02 -1.11
CA SER A 13 -6.15 2.32 -0.51
C SER A 13 -5.38 2.19 0.80
N ALA A 14 -4.72 3.28 1.19
CA ALA A 14 -4.06 3.40 2.47
C ALA A 14 -4.53 4.66 3.20
N VAL A 15 -4.40 4.66 4.53
CA VAL A 15 -4.46 5.86 5.39
C VAL A 15 -3.18 6.67 5.23
N GLU A 16 -2.02 6.02 5.28
CA GLU A 16 -0.71 6.64 5.17
C GLU A 16 0.32 5.58 4.77
N VAL A 17 1.44 6.03 4.20
CA VAL A 17 2.60 5.20 3.85
C VAL A 17 3.84 5.86 4.45
N ASP A 18 4.68 5.08 5.13
CA ASP A 18 5.94 5.61 5.64
C ASP A 18 7.08 5.56 4.60
N LEU A 19 8.16 6.30 4.86
CA LEU A 19 9.32 6.35 3.97
C LEU A 19 10.04 5.01 3.78
N THR A 20 9.74 4.01 4.62
CA THR A 20 10.29 2.65 4.47
C THR A 20 9.38 1.72 3.67
N GLY A 21 8.21 2.21 3.24
CA GLY A 21 7.21 1.45 2.50
C GLY A 21 6.23 0.69 3.38
N GLN A 22 6.20 0.90 4.70
CA GLN A 22 5.13 0.35 5.52
C GLN A 22 3.84 1.12 5.27
N ILE A 23 2.71 0.41 5.30
CA ILE A 23 1.41 0.97 4.98
C ILE A 23 0.49 0.75 6.16
N ASN A 24 -0.24 1.80 6.53
CA ASN A 24 -1.38 1.75 7.45
C ASN A 24 -2.65 2.01 6.64
N SER A 25 -3.65 1.15 6.74
CA SER A 25 -4.95 1.27 6.07
C SER A 25 -6.12 1.28 7.04
N GLU A 26 -5.86 1.29 8.35
CA GLU A 26 -6.85 0.94 9.36
C GLU A 26 -7.10 2.05 10.36
N VAL A 27 -6.09 2.85 10.69
CA VAL A 27 -6.21 3.85 11.78
C VAL A 27 -5.85 5.23 11.26
N ALA A 28 -6.78 6.17 11.39
CA ALA A 28 -6.55 7.58 11.09
C ALA A 28 -6.76 8.41 12.36
N GLY A 29 -5.71 9.11 12.82
CA GLY A 29 -5.80 9.95 14.02
C GLY A 29 -6.21 9.20 15.29
N GLY A 30 -5.79 7.94 15.43
CA GLY A 30 -6.15 7.07 16.56
C GLY A 30 -7.54 6.43 16.47
N VAL A 31 -8.31 6.73 15.42
CA VAL A 31 -9.64 6.13 15.18
C VAL A 31 -9.52 5.02 14.15
N TYR A 32 -10.10 3.86 14.44
CA TYR A 32 -10.22 2.76 13.49
C TYR A 32 -11.24 3.11 12.39
N VAL A 33 -10.79 3.11 11.14
CA VAL A 33 -11.52 3.57 9.95
C VAL A 33 -11.69 2.50 8.87
N GLY A 34 -11.07 1.33 9.01
CA GLY A 34 -11.10 0.30 7.97
C GLY A 34 -10.82 -1.08 8.54
N ALA A 35 -11.08 -2.15 7.77
CA ALA A 35 -10.85 -3.53 8.20
C ALA A 35 -9.49 -4.06 7.73
N VAL A 36 -8.82 -4.86 8.57
CA VAL A 36 -7.72 -5.78 8.19
C VAL A 36 -8.29 -6.84 7.23
N GLY A 37 -8.52 -6.49 5.97
CA GLY A 37 -9.02 -7.42 4.95
C GLY A 37 -7.90 -8.14 4.22
N GLY A 38 -8.26 -9.05 3.31
CA GLY A 38 -7.34 -9.77 2.41
C GLY A 38 -6.55 -8.92 1.41
N ALA A 39 -6.42 -7.59 1.64
CA ALA A 39 -5.64 -6.68 0.81
C ALA A 39 -4.21 -7.19 0.61
N VAL A 40 -3.57 -7.70 1.67
CA VAL A 40 -2.24 -8.32 1.61
C VAL A 40 -2.23 -9.55 0.69
N ASP A 41 -3.28 -10.39 0.73
CA ASP A 41 -3.37 -11.56 -0.14
C ASP A 41 -3.51 -11.17 -1.62
N PHE A 42 -4.27 -10.12 -1.92
CA PHE A 42 -4.37 -9.57 -3.27
C PHE A 42 -3.06 -8.94 -3.74
N LEU A 43 -2.38 -8.16 -2.89
CA LEU A 43 -1.07 -7.59 -3.20
C LEU A 43 -0.04 -8.68 -3.48
N ARG A 44 0.06 -9.70 -2.61
CA ARG A 44 0.95 -10.85 -2.82
C ARG A 44 0.56 -11.64 -4.07
N GLY A 45 -0.73 -11.82 -4.31
CA GLY A 45 -1.26 -12.47 -5.51
C GLY A 45 -0.85 -11.73 -6.79
N ALA A 46 -1.00 -10.41 -6.81
CA ALA A 46 -0.61 -9.55 -7.92
C ALA A 46 0.91 -9.50 -8.10
N ALA A 47 1.69 -9.41 -7.02
CA ALA A 47 3.15 -9.43 -7.07
C ALA A 47 3.71 -10.73 -7.68
N ARG A 48 3.02 -11.86 -7.47
CA ARG A 48 3.39 -13.19 -7.98
C ARG A 48 2.77 -13.51 -9.34
N SER A 49 1.82 -12.70 -9.81
CA SER A 49 1.19 -12.87 -11.13
C SER A 49 2.12 -12.38 -12.23
N ARG A 50 2.18 -13.11 -13.35
CA ARG A 50 2.93 -12.67 -14.53
C ARG A 50 2.34 -11.36 -15.07
N GLY A 51 3.13 -10.29 -15.00
CA GLY A 51 2.71 -8.94 -15.37
C GLY A 51 1.69 -8.32 -14.41
N GLY A 52 1.61 -8.82 -13.18
CA GLY A 52 0.70 -8.31 -12.16
C GLY A 52 1.18 -7.00 -11.52
N LEU A 53 0.23 -6.26 -10.95
CA LEU A 53 0.41 -4.91 -10.42
C LEU A 53 -0.16 -4.82 -8.98
N PRO A 54 0.68 -4.95 -7.94
CA PRO A 54 0.28 -4.69 -6.56
C PRO A 54 0.31 -3.19 -6.28
N ILE A 55 -0.85 -2.53 -6.29
CA ILE A 55 -0.97 -1.07 -6.21
C ILE A 55 -1.58 -0.66 -4.87
N ILE A 56 -0.93 0.29 -4.21
CA ILE A 56 -1.47 1.09 -3.11
C ILE A 56 -1.67 2.52 -3.63
N ALA A 57 -2.90 3.00 -3.62
CA ALA A 57 -3.23 4.35 -4.06
C ALA A 57 -3.72 5.21 -2.89
N LEU A 58 -3.15 6.40 -2.75
CA LEU A 58 -3.57 7.40 -1.78
C LEU A 58 -3.27 8.81 -2.30
N PRO A 59 -4.12 9.81 -2.00
CA PRO A 59 -3.72 11.21 -2.10
C PRO A 59 -2.44 11.46 -1.31
N ALA A 60 -1.55 12.33 -1.79
CA ALA A 60 -0.33 12.70 -1.06
C ALA A 60 -0.66 13.49 0.20
N THR A 61 -1.82 14.17 0.24
CA THR A 61 -2.27 14.95 1.39
C THR A 61 -3.72 14.65 1.80
N ALA A 62 -4.04 14.83 3.08
CA ALA A 62 -5.41 14.89 3.59
C ALA A 62 -5.49 15.91 4.72
N ARG A 63 -6.53 16.75 4.71
CA ARG A 63 -6.77 17.78 5.75
C ARG A 63 -5.54 18.67 6.02
N GLY A 64 -4.77 18.98 4.98
CA GLY A 64 -3.57 19.82 5.07
C GLY A 64 -2.30 19.12 5.59
N ALA A 65 -2.35 17.81 5.88
CA ALA A 65 -1.20 17.02 6.31
C ALA A 65 -0.77 16.02 5.21
N THR A 66 0.54 15.74 5.14
CA THR A 66 1.07 14.68 4.27
C THR A 66 0.63 13.30 4.74
N ARG A 67 0.34 12.41 3.78
CA ARG A 67 0.06 10.99 4.00
C ARG A 67 1.25 10.11 3.63
N ILE A 68 2.31 10.71 3.11
CA ILE A 68 3.65 10.12 3.02
C ILE A 68 4.44 10.62 4.23
N VAL A 69 4.64 9.74 5.22
CA VAL A 69 5.11 10.11 6.56
C VAL A 69 6.48 9.51 6.89
N VAL A 70 7.22 10.09 7.83
CA VAL A 70 8.51 9.51 8.25
C VAL A 70 8.32 8.18 8.98
N ARG A 71 7.24 8.07 9.76
CA ARG A 71 6.86 6.88 10.52
C ARG A 71 5.33 6.85 10.64
N LEU A 72 4.74 5.67 10.52
CA LEU A 72 3.30 5.49 10.68
C LEU A 72 2.83 5.95 12.07
N SER A 73 1.65 6.57 12.10
CA SER A 73 0.93 6.98 13.30
C SER A 73 -0.04 5.89 13.79
N GLY A 74 -0.32 4.88 12.97
CA GLY A 74 -1.13 3.71 13.30
C GLY A 74 -0.39 2.38 13.11
N PRO A 75 -1.11 1.25 13.17
CA PRO A 75 -0.53 -0.08 12.98
C PRO A 75 -0.06 -0.28 11.53
N VAL A 76 0.90 -1.19 11.36
CA VAL A 76 1.30 -1.68 10.04
C VAL A 76 0.26 -2.68 9.57
N SER A 77 -0.54 -2.31 8.57
CA SER A 77 -1.52 -3.22 7.95
C SER A 77 -0.93 -3.99 6.78
N THR A 78 -0.02 -3.37 6.02
CA THR A 78 0.81 -4.05 5.01
C THR A 78 2.29 -3.79 5.32
N PRO A 79 3.08 -4.83 5.61
CA PRO A 79 4.49 -4.66 5.89
C PRO A 79 5.25 -4.27 4.64
N ARG A 80 6.37 -3.55 4.80
CA ARG A 80 7.21 -3.08 3.69
C ARG A 80 7.69 -4.18 2.74
N SER A 81 7.78 -5.43 3.20
CA SER A 81 8.13 -6.59 2.37
C SER A 81 7.07 -6.95 1.33
N ASP A 82 5.83 -6.52 1.56
CA ASP A 82 4.69 -6.70 0.65
C ASP A 82 4.33 -5.40 -0.09
N ALA A 83 5.15 -4.35 0.05
CA ALA A 83 4.95 -3.10 -0.66
C ALA A 83 5.17 -3.30 -2.16
N GLY A 84 4.26 -2.71 -2.95
CA GLY A 84 4.29 -2.76 -4.40
C GLY A 84 4.54 -1.38 -5.00
N LEU A 85 3.60 -0.94 -5.83
CA LEU A 85 3.56 0.39 -6.40
C LEU A 85 2.77 1.32 -5.47
N ILE A 86 3.38 2.41 -5.04
CA ILE A 86 2.71 3.48 -4.29
C ILE A 86 2.33 4.58 -5.29
N VAL A 87 1.05 4.91 -5.37
CA VAL A 87 0.49 5.86 -6.34
C VAL A 87 -0.13 7.03 -5.61
N THR A 88 0.25 8.24 -6.02
CA THR A 88 -0.37 9.50 -5.60
C THR A 88 -0.74 10.33 -6.83
N GLU A 89 -1.38 11.49 -6.62
CA GLU A 89 -1.63 12.48 -7.67
C GLU A 89 -0.35 13.02 -8.32
N HIS A 90 0.82 12.78 -7.71
CA HIS A 90 2.13 13.22 -8.23
C HIS A 90 2.87 12.15 -9.03
N GLY A 91 2.37 10.91 -9.08
CA GLY A 91 2.98 9.83 -9.85
C GLY A 91 3.06 8.51 -9.08
N VAL A 92 4.05 7.70 -9.46
CA VAL A 92 4.20 6.32 -8.99
C VAL A 92 5.61 6.09 -8.45
N ALA A 93 5.71 5.53 -7.25
CA ALA A 93 6.94 4.98 -6.69
C ALA A 93 6.85 3.44 -6.69
N ASP A 94 7.76 2.78 -7.41
CA ASP A 94 7.85 1.32 -7.42
C ASP A 94 8.87 0.86 -6.37
N LEU A 95 8.39 0.29 -5.27
CA LEU A 95 9.23 -0.09 -4.13
C LEU A 95 9.71 -1.56 -4.22
N ARG A 96 9.31 -2.29 -5.26
CA ARG A 96 9.65 -3.71 -5.39
C ARG A 96 11.15 -3.86 -5.60
N GLY A 97 11.80 -4.56 -4.67
CA GLY A 97 13.24 -4.86 -4.73
C GLY A 97 14.15 -3.66 -4.50
N GLN A 98 13.62 -2.52 -4.03
CA GLN A 98 14.42 -1.34 -3.71
C GLN A 98 15.04 -1.43 -2.32
N THR A 99 16.18 -0.77 -2.12
CA THR A 99 16.77 -0.56 -0.79
C THR A 99 16.11 0.64 -0.09
N LEU A 100 16.37 0.77 1.20
CA LEU A 100 16.11 2.02 1.94
C LEU A 100 17.15 3.09 1.60
#